data_AF-A0A835IYK1-F1
#
_entry.id   AF-A0A835IYK1-F1
#
_cell.length_a   1.000
_cell.length_b   1.000
_cell.length_c   1.000
_cell.angle_alpha   90.00
_cell.angle_beta   90.00
_cell.angle_gamma   90.00
#
_symmetry.space_group_name_H-M   'P 1'
#
loop_
_entity.id
_entity.type
_entity.pdbx_description
1 polymer ?
#
loop_
_entity_poly.entity_id
_entity_poly.type
_entity_poly.pdbx_seq_one_letter_code
_entity_poly.pdbx_strand_id
1 'polypeptide(L)'
;MEKYGNAAAEEEIPKELLLGQSEKQVEYDRAGRVIKGHETALPRSKYEEDVYINNHTCVWGSWWKDHRWGYKCRKQIIRERLSPLEQIGIEAAGRLMIL
;
A
#
# COMPACT_ATOMS: atom_id res chain seq x y z
N MET A 1 0.76 -6.27 44.10
CA MET A 1 0.27 -5.99 42.74
C MET A 1 0.88 -4.66 42.33
N GLU A 2 2.04 -4.73 41.71
CA GLU A 2 2.87 -3.62 41.24
C GLU A 2 2.19 -2.98 40.02
N LYS A 3 1.06 -2.30 40.24
CA LYS A 3 0.13 -1.98 39.16
C LYS A 3 0.38 -0.64 38.47
N TYR A 4 1.32 0.17 38.95
CA TYR A 4 1.69 1.41 38.28
C TYR A 4 3.20 1.60 38.41
N GLY A 5 3.90 1.26 37.33
CA GLY A 5 5.32 1.61 37.18
C GLY A 5 5.50 3.11 37.29
N ASN A 6 6.57 3.48 37.96
CA ASN A 6 7.15 4.81 38.03
C ASN A 6 6.97 5.62 36.71
N ALA A 7 6.03 6.57 36.68
CA ALA A 7 5.86 7.54 35.58
C ALA A 7 6.88 8.70 35.60
N ALA A 8 7.79 8.68 36.58
CA ALA A 8 8.93 9.57 36.74
C ALA A 8 10.26 8.87 36.40
N ALA A 9 10.22 7.76 35.66
CA ALA A 9 11.41 7.24 35.03
C ALA A 9 11.85 8.30 34.01
N GLU A 10 13.06 8.79 34.19
CA GLU A 10 13.69 9.81 33.37
C GLU A 10 14.01 9.22 31.99
N GLU A 11 12.97 8.91 31.21
CA GLU A 11 13.12 8.77 29.77
C GLU A 11 13.52 10.15 29.28
N GLU A 12 14.77 10.25 28.83
CA GLU A 12 15.35 11.47 28.27
C GLU A 12 14.43 11.92 27.13
N ILE A 13 13.57 12.90 27.42
CA ILE A 13 12.60 13.42 26.46
C ILE A 13 13.42 13.86 25.25
N PRO A 14 13.13 13.34 24.05
CA PRO A 14 13.89 13.68 22.86
C PRO A 14 14.00 15.20 22.76
N LYS A 15 15.21 15.73 22.56
CA LYS A 15 15.47 17.18 22.53
C LYS A 15 14.55 17.94 21.55
N GLU A 16 14.06 17.23 20.55
CA GLU A 16 13.07 17.68 19.57
C GLU A 16 11.73 18.09 20.21
N LEU A 17 11.23 17.32 21.20
CA LEU A 17 10.02 17.65 21.96
C LEU A 17 10.22 18.82 22.95
N LEU A 18 11.46 19.04 23.42
CA LEU A 18 11.79 20.10 24.37
C LEU A 18 11.57 21.51 23.80
N LEU A 19 11.70 21.64 22.47
CA LEU A 19 11.48 22.89 21.73
C LEU A 19 10.06 22.99 21.13
N GLY A 20 9.19 22.00 21.39
CA GLY A 20 7.82 21.97 20.89
C GLY A 20 7.70 21.82 19.37
N GLN A 21 8.77 21.43 18.67
CA GLN A 21 8.79 21.30 17.22
C GLN A 21 8.67 19.83 16.84
N SER A 22 7.52 19.42 16.30
CA SER A 22 7.25 18.05 15.87
C SER A 22 7.50 17.81 14.37
N GLU A 23 7.70 18.87 13.60
CA GLU A 23 7.84 18.81 12.14
C GLU A 23 9.28 18.47 11.73
N LYS A 24 9.45 17.39 10.96
CA LYS A 24 10.72 17.04 10.31
C LYS A 24 10.62 17.32 8.83
N GLN A 25 11.36 18.33 8.35
CA GLN A 25 11.47 18.65 6.93
C GLN A 25 12.53 17.75 6.27
N VAL A 26 12.17 17.13 5.14
CA VAL A 26 13.10 16.39 4.28
C VAL A 26 13.05 17.00 2.88
N GLU A 27 14.20 17.40 2.37
CA GLU A 27 14.33 17.96 1.02
C GLU A 27 14.82 16.87 0.06
N TYR A 28 14.16 16.72 -1.09
CA TYR A 28 14.46 15.71 -2.10
C TYR A 28 14.98 16.35 -3.39
N ASP A 29 15.88 15.67 -4.08
CA ASP A 29 16.31 16.05 -5.43
C ASP A 29 15.27 15.64 -6.49
N ARG A 30 15.49 16.07 -7.74
CA ARG A 30 14.60 15.72 -8.87
C ARG A 30 14.55 14.21 -9.14
N ALA A 31 15.53 13.45 -8.66
CA ALA A 31 15.59 11.99 -8.77
C ALA A 31 15.01 11.28 -7.53
N GLY A 32 14.48 12.01 -6.54
CA GLY A 32 13.89 11.46 -5.33
C GLY A 32 14.88 11.10 -4.22
N ARG A 33 16.16 11.49 -4.32
CA ARG A 33 17.17 11.27 -3.28
C ARG A 33 17.10 12.38 -2.24
N VAL A 34 17.32 12.03 -0.96
CA VAL A 34 17.33 13.01 0.12
C VAL A 34 18.57 13.90 0.00
N ILE A 35 18.37 15.21 -0.14
CA ILE A 35 19.43 16.23 -0.14
C ILE A 35 19.70 16.68 1.30
N LYS A 36 18.65 16.80 2.12
CA LYS A 36 18.74 17.33 3.48
C LYS A 36 17.68 16.69 4.38
N GLY A 37 18.10 16.30 5.58
CA GLY A 37 17.29 15.53 6.53
C GLY A 37 17.85 14.12 6.73
N HIS A 38 17.33 13.39 7.73
CA HIS A 38 17.67 11.98 7.92
C HIS A 38 16.86 11.12 6.95
N GLU A 39 17.52 10.23 6.20
CA GLU A 39 16.87 9.13 5.49
C GLU A 39 16.24 8.21 6.54
N THR A 40 14.97 8.46 6.85
CA THR A 40 14.16 7.43 7.49
C THR A 40 13.90 6.43 6.38
N ALA A 41 14.48 5.23 6.48
CA ALA A 41 14.16 4.14 5.58
C ALA A 41 12.65 4.09 5.46
N LEU A 42 12.11 4.31 4.25
CA LEU A 42 10.67 4.38 4.03
C LEU A 42 10.06 3.14 4.68
N PRO A 43 9.34 3.30 5.80
CA PRO A 43 8.76 2.14 6.46
C PRO A 43 7.83 1.53 5.44
N ARG A 44 8.03 0.25 5.11
CA ARG A 44 7.04 -0.47 4.31
C ARG A 44 5.70 -0.25 4.98
N SER A 45 4.71 0.18 4.21
CA SER A 45 3.41 0.51 4.76
C SER A 45 2.86 -0.71 5.48
N LYS A 46 2.05 -0.51 6.52
CA LYS A 46 1.45 -1.61 7.30
C LYS A 46 0.59 -2.55 6.43
N TYR A 47 0.20 -2.10 5.25
CA TYR A 47 -0.75 -2.77 4.38
C TYR A 47 -0.02 -3.46 3.23
N GLU A 48 -0.57 -4.59 2.78
CA GLU A 48 -0.05 -5.27 1.60
C GLU A 48 -0.28 -4.41 0.36
N GLU A 49 0.81 -3.98 -0.25
CA GLU A 49 0.82 -3.24 -1.51
C GLU A 49 0.88 -4.22 -2.68
N ASP A 50 0.47 -3.76 -3.87
CA ASP A 50 0.54 -4.56 -5.11
C ASP A 50 -0.19 -5.91 -5.09
N VAL A 51 -1.31 -6.00 -4.35
CA VAL A 51 -2.15 -7.20 -4.33
C VAL A 51 -2.92 -7.36 -5.64
N TYR A 52 -2.51 -8.34 -6.43
CA TYR A 52 -3.19 -8.74 -7.66
C TYR A 52 -4.28 -9.77 -7.37
N ILE A 53 -5.53 -9.33 -7.47
CA ILE A 53 -6.70 -10.18 -7.26
C ILE A 53 -7.07 -10.83 -8.60
N ASN A 54 -7.46 -12.11 -8.61
CA ASN A 54 -8.06 -12.78 -9.77
C ASN A 54 -7.27 -12.61 -11.09
N ASN A 55 -5.94 -12.73 -10.98
CA ASN A 55 -4.97 -12.66 -12.08
C ASN A 55 -5.05 -11.38 -12.92
N HIS A 56 -5.48 -10.26 -12.33
CA HIS A 56 -5.32 -8.95 -12.96
C HIS A 56 -3.84 -8.52 -12.91
N THR A 57 -3.34 -7.86 -13.96
CA THR A 57 -1.97 -7.30 -14.00
C THR A 57 -1.86 -5.92 -13.37
N CYS A 58 -2.94 -5.43 -12.76
CA CYS A 58 -3.03 -4.13 -12.10
C CYS A 58 -3.84 -4.29 -10.82
N VAL A 59 -3.51 -3.51 -9.79
CA VAL A 59 -4.26 -3.49 -8.53
C VAL A 59 -5.66 -2.89 -8.70
N TRP A 60 -6.58 -3.28 -7.82
CA TRP A 60 -7.89 -2.63 -7.73
C TRP A 60 -7.72 -1.17 -7.31
N GLY A 61 -8.43 -0.24 -7.96
CA GLY A 61 -8.26 1.20 -7.73
C GLY A 61 -7.19 1.86 -8.60
N SER A 62 -6.48 1.10 -9.43
CA SER A 62 -5.56 1.65 -10.44
C SER A 62 -6.25 2.44 -11.57
N TRP A 63 -7.59 2.43 -11.63
CA TRP A 63 -8.39 3.17 -12.60
C TRP A 63 -9.65 3.77 -11.96
N TRP A 64 -9.98 5.00 -12.35
CA TRP A 64 -11.16 5.74 -11.89
C TRP A 64 -11.89 6.38 -13.07
N LYS A 65 -13.21 6.20 -13.14
CA LYS A 65 -14.07 6.89 -14.10
C LYS A 65 -15.51 6.90 -13.60
N ASP A 66 -16.25 7.98 -13.87
CA ASP A 66 -17.70 8.09 -13.60
C ASP A 66 -18.07 7.71 -12.15
N HIS A 67 -17.26 8.18 -11.19
CA HIS A 67 -17.39 7.86 -9.76
C HIS A 67 -17.23 6.38 -9.39
N ARG A 68 -16.50 5.61 -10.20
CA ARG A 68 -16.26 4.18 -9.99
C ARG A 68 -14.78 3.84 -10.08
N TRP A 69 -14.33 3.03 -9.12
CA TRP A 69 -13.01 2.43 -9.13
C TRP A 69 -13.00 1.14 -9.95
N GLY A 70 -11.85 0.83 -10.52
CA GLY A 70 -11.64 -0.40 -11.29
C GLY A 70 -10.18 -0.74 -11.51
N TYR A 71 -9.96 -1.75 -12.34
CA TYR A 71 -8.63 -2.19 -12.76
C TYR A 71 -8.20 -1.47 -14.05
N LYS A 72 -6.97 -0.93 -14.09
CA LYS A 72 -6.42 -0.27 -15.28
C LYS A 72 -6.21 -1.20 -16.47
N CYS A 73 -5.87 -2.47 -16.21
CA CYS A 73 -5.57 -3.47 -17.24
C CYS A 73 -6.68 -3.56 -18.29
N ARG A 74 -7.96 -3.53 -17.86
CA ARG A 74 -9.13 -3.66 -18.75
C ARG A 74 -10.33 -2.77 -18.41
N LYS A 75 -10.14 -1.78 -17.54
CA LYS A 75 -11.20 -0.83 -17.11
C LYS A 75 -12.42 -1.54 -16.52
N GLN A 76 -12.19 -2.68 -15.86
CA GLN A 76 -13.24 -3.45 -15.22
C GLN A 76 -13.57 -2.85 -13.85
N ILE A 77 -14.87 -2.66 -13.60
CA ILE A 77 -15.41 -2.04 -12.37
C ILE A 77 -15.97 -3.06 -11.37
N ILE A 78 -15.73 -4.36 -11.58
CA ILE A 78 -16.16 -5.43 -10.66
C ILE A 78 -14.90 -6.05 -10.07
N ARG A 79 -14.74 -5.97 -8.75
CA ARG A 79 -13.52 -6.42 -8.06
C ARG A 79 -13.31 -7.93 -8.17
N GLU A 80 -14.39 -8.68 -8.00
CA GLU A 80 -14.39 -10.15 -7.94
C GLU A 80 -14.38 -10.81 -9.33
N ARG A 81 -14.41 -10.03 -10.41
CA ARG A 81 -14.38 -10.58 -11.76
C ARG A 81 -12.98 -11.09 -12.09
N LEU A 82 -12.90 -12.32 -12.61
CA LEU A 82 -11.67 -12.86 -13.19
C LEU A 82 -11.19 -12.05 -14.39
N SER A 83 -9.87 -12.03 -14.60
CA SER A 83 -9.33 -11.49 -15.83
C SER A 83 -9.89 -12.29 -17.03
N PRO A 84 -10.34 -11.65 -18.12
CA PRO A 84 -10.88 -12.39 -19.27
C PRO A 84 -9.91 -13.37 -19.94
N LEU A 85 -8.59 -13.30 -19.68
CA LEU A 85 -7.61 -14.27 -20.17
C LEU A 85 -7.78 -15.61 -19.43
N GLU A 86 -7.98 -15.53 -18.13
CA GLU A 86 -8.22 -16.66 -17.26
C GLU A 86 -9.61 -17.28 -17.52
N GLN A 87 -10.63 -16.44 -17.78
CA GLN A 87 -11.96 -16.91 -18.16
C GLN A 87 -11.94 -17.79 -19.43
N ILE A 88 -11.19 -17.39 -20.46
CA ILE A 88 -11.05 -18.17 -21.70
C ILE A 88 -10.36 -19.51 -21.43
N GLY A 89 -9.33 -19.52 -20.56
CA GLY A 89 -8.64 -20.74 -20.16
C GLY A 89 -9.57 -21.74 -19.44
N ILE A 90 -10.39 -21.25 -18.50
CA ILE A 90 -11.36 -22.07 -17.77
C ILE A 90 -12.44 -22.62 -18.72
N GLU A 91 -12.96 -21.80 -19.64
CA GLU A 91 -13.96 -22.23 -20.62
C GLU A 91 -13.42 -23.31 -21.57
N ALA A 92 -12.19 -23.14 -22.05
CA ALA A 92 -11.53 -24.13 -22.88
C ALA A 92 -11.30 -25.46 -22.15
N ALA A 93 -10.85 -25.41 -20.89
CA ALA A 93 -10.65 -26.59 -20.05
C ALA A 93 -11.98 -27.30 -19.73
N GLY A 94 -13.02 -26.53 -19.41
CA GLY A 94 -14.35 -27.06 -19.14
C GLY A 94 -14.93 -27.78 -20.37
N ARG A 95 -14.77 -27.21 -21.56
CA ARG A 95 -15.25 -27.81 -22.82
C ARG A 95 -14.53 -29.10 -23.20
N LEU A 96 -13.25 -29.23 -22.83
CA LEU A 96 -12.46 -30.45 -23.02
C LEU A 96 -12.82 -31.59 -22.05
N MET A 97 -13.44 -31.31 -20.91
CA MET A 97 -13.88 -32.33 -19.94
C MET A 97 -15.26 -32.94 -20.25
N ILE A 98 -16.00 -32.40 -21.23
CA ILE A 98 -17.33 -32.89 -21.64
C ILE A 98 -17.28 -33.65 -22.97
N LEU A 99 -16.08 -33.87 -23.51
CA LEU A 99 -15.79 -34.70 -24.70
C LEU A 99 -15.03 -35.94 -24.26
#